data_AF-A0A1Y5N6Q1-F1
#
_entry.id   AF-A0A1Y5N6Q1-F1
#
_cell.length_a   1.000
_cell.length_b   1.000
_cell.length_c   1.000
_cell.angle_alpha   90.00
_cell.angle_beta   90.00
_cell.angle_gamma   90.00
#
_symmetry.space_group_name_H-M   'P 1'
#
loop_
_entity.id
_entity.type
_entity.pdbx_description
1 polymer ?
#
loop_
_entity_poly.entity_id
_entity_poly.type
_entity_poly.pdbx_seq_one_letter_code
_entity_poly.pdbx_strand_id
1 'polypeptide(L)'
;MTMRVKAKFWTLTLSVLFSLLALNAVGDFVKQTTIAKVAKIYGEDARRRASALNSLMTSLQDATEQEKLIKVNDFFNSFRWVDDMQLWHKKDYWATRMEFIGKGAGDCEDYVIAKYFTLKQLGIPTQKLYFTYVKALRYNQAHMVLAYYDTPKSIPLILDNINGKIKIATQRTDLVPVYSFNGDSLYLAKQEGLGQAIPGGNKKQNPKWMELIDRIGKEDL
;
A
#
# COMPACT_ATOMS: atom_id res chain seq x y z
N MET A 1 22.07 29.00 81.09
CA MET A 1 22.20 27.54 81.28
C MET A 1 21.17 26.88 80.38
N THR A 2 21.63 26.04 79.42
CA THR A 2 20.88 25.01 78.65
C THR A 2 19.67 25.47 77.81
N MET A 3 19.42 25.06 76.56
CA MET A 3 19.95 24.02 75.68
C MET A 3 19.51 24.31 74.23
N ARG A 4 20.33 23.90 73.26
CA ARG A 4 19.98 23.81 71.83
C ARG A 4 18.91 22.72 71.61
N VAL A 5 17.98 22.96 70.68
CA VAL A 5 17.36 21.88 69.89
C VAL A 5 17.50 22.25 68.41
N LYS A 6 18.40 21.54 67.70
CA LYS A 6 18.48 21.57 66.24
C LYS A 6 17.44 20.59 65.70
N ALA A 7 16.37 21.07 65.10
CA ALA A 7 15.50 20.23 64.28
C ALA A 7 16.20 19.97 62.94
N LYS A 8 16.66 18.73 62.73
CA LYS A 8 17.12 18.25 61.43
C LYS A 8 15.88 18.00 60.58
N PHE A 9 15.67 18.80 59.53
CA PHE A 9 14.70 18.50 58.49
C PHE A 9 15.17 17.26 57.73
N TRP A 10 14.46 16.15 57.91
CA TRP A 10 14.61 14.97 57.09
C TRP A 10 14.04 15.29 55.70
N THR A 11 14.91 15.49 54.72
CA THR A 11 14.51 15.52 53.31
C THR A 11 14.10 14.11 52.91
N LEU A 12 12.79 13.86 52.84
CA LEU A 12 12.21 12.64 52.29
C LEU A 12 12.45 12.67 50.77
N THR A 13 13.49 12.00 50.27
CA THR A 13 13.66 11.79 48.83
C THR A 13 12.62 10.78 48.36
N LEU A 14 11.50 11.29 47.83
CA LEU A 14 10.49 10.49 47.17
C LEU A 14 11.04 10.06 45.81
N SER A 15 11.71 8.91 45.75
CA SER A 15 12.15 8.28 44.49
C SER A 15 10.92 7.72 43.77
N VAL A 16 10.20 8.58 43.06
CA VAL A 16 9.17 8.15 42.11
C VAL A 16 9.89 7.65 40.86
N LEU A 17 10.13 6.34 40.82
CA LEU A 17 10.57 5.63 39.63
C LEU A 17 9.38 5.58 38.66
N PHE A 18 9.16 6.65 37.91
CA PHE A 18 8.16 6.71 36.85
C PHE A 18 8.74 5.93 35.66
N SER A 19 8.48 4.63 35.60
CA SER A 19 8.72 3.84 34.40
C SER A 19 7.80 4.36 33.29
N LEU A 20 8.33 5.28 32.48
CA LEU A 20 7.73 5.71 31.22
C LEU A 20 7.70 4.51 30.26
N LEU A 21 6.68 3.67 30.38
CA LEU A 21 6.19 2.89 29.25
C LEU A 21 5.59 3.91 28.28
N ALA A 22 6.44 4.48 27.43
CA ALA A 22 5.97 5.10 26.20
C ALA A 22 5.37 3.96 25.36
N LEU A 23 4.06 3.71 25.53
CA LEU A 23 3.29 3.09 24.47
C LEU A 23 3.44 4.04 23.29
N ASN A 24 4.31 3.70 22.35
CA ASN A 24 4.24 4.28 21.02
C ASN A 24 2.84 3.91 20.52
N ALA A 25 1.90 4.85 20.60
CA ALA A 25 0.63 4.71 19.94
C ALA A 25 0.95 4.69 18.45
N VAL A 26 1.15 3.49 17.91
CA VAL A 26 1.24 3.28 16.47
C VAL A 26 -0.10 3.77 15.92
N GLY A 27 -0.05 4.87 15.18
CA GLY A 27 -1.23 5.39 14.51
C GLY A 27 -1.80 4.33 13.56
N ASP A 28 -3.12 4.24 13.48
CA ASP A 28 -3.78 3.32 12.54
C ASP A 28 -3.38 3.67 11.10
N PHE A 29 -2.90 2.66 10.36
CA PHE A 29 -2.64 2.78 8.92
C PHE A 29 -3.94 2.96 8.13
N VAL A 30 -5.03 2.34 8.57
CA VAL A 30 -6.38 2.55 8.05
C VAL A 30 -7.23 3.11 9.18
N LYS A 31 -7.56 4.41 9.09
CA LYS A 31 -8.35 5.10 10.12
C LYS A 31 -9.68 4.37 10.38
N GLN A 32 -10.12 4.33 11.63
CA GLN A 32 -11.42 3.77 12.01
C GLN A 32 -12.59 4.43 11.27
N THR A 33 -12.48 5.73 10.97
CA THR A 33 -13.48 6.46 10.16
C THR A 33 -13.55 5.91 8.73
N THR A 34 -12.43 5.59 8.10
CA THR A 34 -12.38 4.94 6.78
C THR A 34 -12.96 3.54 6.83
N ILE A 35 -12.61 2.74 7.85
CA ILE A 35 -13.19 1.40 8.06
C ILE A 35 -14.72 1.48 8.20
N ALA A 36 -15.22 2.43 8.98
CA ALA A 36 -16.66 2.65 9.14
C ALA A 36 -17.35 3.07 7.83
N LYS A 37 -16.72 3.94 7.03
CA LYS A 37 -17.23 4.32 5.68
C LYS A 37 -17.31 3.10 4.76
N VAL A 38 -16.24 2.30 4.70
CA VAL A 38 -16.20 1.06 3.90
C VAL A 38 -17.29 0.09 4.34
N ALA A 39 -17.46 -0.09 5.65
CA ALA A 39 -18.50 -0.95 6.21
C ALA A 39 -19.91 -0.47 5.85
N LYS A 40 -20.14 0.85 5.89
CA LYS A 40 -21.43 1.46 5.52
C LYS A 40 -21.77 1.23 4.05
N ILE A 41 -20.78 1.27 3.16
CA ILE A 41 -20.99 1.13 1.70
C ILE A 41 -21.07 -0.35 1.28
N TYR A 42 -20.21 -1.20 1.85
CA TYR A 42 -19.97 -2.56 1.35
C TYR A 42 -20.33 -3.68 2.36
N GLY A 43 -20.78 -3.34 3.56
CA GLY A 43 -21.20 -4.27 4.59
C GLY A 43 -20.09 -4.77 5.52
N GLU A 44 -20.47 -5.65 6.44
CA GLU A 44 -19.61 -6.12 7.54
C GLU A 44 -18.39 -6.93 7.08
N ASP A 45 -18.50 -7.64 5.97
CA ASP A 45 -17.37 -8.40 5.41
C ASP A 45 -16.26 -7.45 4.97
N ALA A 46 -16.63 -6.29 4.41
CA ALA A 46 -15.69 -5.25 4.02
C ALA A 46 -15.05 -4.59 5.24
N ARG A 47 -15.81 -4.41 6.34
CA ARG A 47 -15.25 -3.99 7.64
C ARG A 47 -14.14 -4.93 8.06
N ARG A 48 -14.40 -6.24 8.07
CA ARG A 48 -13.43 -7.25 8.50
C ARG A 48 -12.16 -7.22 7.64
N ARG A 49 -12.30 -7.11 6.32
CA ARG A 49 -11.14 -6.97 5.41
C ARG A 49 -10.34 -5.69 5.66
N ALA A 50 -11.01 -4.55 5.85
CA ALA A 50 -10.35 -3.27 6.12
C ALA A 50 -9.61 -3.28 7.46
N SER A 51 -10.23 -3.82 8.51
CA SER A 51 -9.58 -4.04 9.81
C SER A 51 -8.40 -5.01 9.70
N ALA A 52 -8.53 -6.10 8.94
CA ALA A 52 -7.43 -7.04 8.71
C ALA A 52 -6.26 -6.40 7.97
N LEU A 53 -6.51 -5.51 7.00
CA LEU A 53 -5.45 -4.71 6.39
C LEU A 53 -4.74 -3.84 7.42
N ASN A 54 -5.48 -3.13 8.28
CA ASN A 54 -4.87 -2.30 9.33
C ASN A 54 -3.96 -3.14 10.24
N SER A 55 -4.48 -4.26 10.75
CA SER A 55 -3.71 -5.17 11.61
C SER A 55 -2.47 -5.73 10.92
N LEU A 56 -2.59 -6.11 9.63
CA LEU A 56 -1.45 -6.55 8.83
C LEU A 56 -0.39 -5.45 8.76
N MET A 57 -0.78 -4.22 8.41
CA MET A 57 0.16 -3.12 8.25
C MET A 57 0.84 -2.75 9.58
N THR A 58 0.08 -2.73 10.68
CA THR A 58 0.63 -2.55 12.04
C THR A 58 1.67 -3.62 12.36
N SER A 59 1.41 -4.89 12.05
CA SER A 59 2.37 -5.97 12.28
C SER A 59 3.64 -5.89 11.41
N LEU A 60 3.58 -5.15 10.30
CA LEU A 60 4.67 -5.03 9.33
C LEU A 60 5.46 -3.74 9.45
N GLN A 61 5.12 -2.84 10.38
CA GLN A 61 5.75 -1.52 10.48
C GLN A 61 7.28 -1.60 10.50
N ASP A 62 7.81 -2.45 11.38
CA ASP A 62 9.25 -2.66 11.59
C ASP A 62 9.81 -3.88 10.83
N ALA A 63 9.00 -4.50 9.97
CA ALA A 63 9.42 -5.66 9.19
C ALA A 63 10.38 -5.27 8.06
N THR A 64 11.16 -6.24 7.59
CA THR A 64 12.06 -6.05 6.43
C THR A 64 11.27 -5.75 5.16
N GLU A 65 11.90 -5.10 4.17
CA GLU A 65 11.25 -4.86 2.87
C GLU A 65 10.77 -6.16 2.22
N GLN A 66 11.55 -7.24 2.32
CA GLN A 66 11.20 -8.55 1.81
C GLN A 66 9.93 -9.11 2.47
N GLU A 67 9.81 -9.04 3.79
CA GLU A 67 8.62 -9.49 4.51
C GLU A 67 7.39 -8.65 4.14
N LYS A 68 7.55 -7.33 4.03
CA LYS A 68 6.50 -6.41 3.57
C LYS A 68 5.99 -6.82 2.19
N LEU A 69 6.89 -7.07 1.23
CA LEU A 69 6.53 -7.49 -0.13
C LEU A 69 5.73 -8.79 -0.13
N ILE A 70 6.20 -9.81 0.58
CA ILE A 70 5.55 -11.13 0.66
C ILE A 70 4.16 -11.00 1.28
N LYS A 71 4.08 -10.42 2.48
CA LYS A 71 2.85 -10.39 3.26
C LYS A 71 1.77 -9.50 2.62
N VAL A 72 2.15 -8.39 2.01
CA VAL A 72 1.22 -7.54 1.25
C VAL A 72 0.74 -8.25 -0.01
N ASN A 73 1.64 -8.92 -0.74
CA ASN A 73 1.28 -9.67 -1.93
C ASN A 73 0.29 -10.80 -1.60
N ASP A 74 0.57 -11.58 -0.56
CA ASP A 74 -0.28 -12.69 -0.11
C ASP A 74 -1.66 -12.20 0.37
N PHE A 75 -1.70 -11.09 1.11
CA PHE A 75 -2.94 -10.50 1.60
C PHE A 75 -3.90 -10.19 0.44
N PHE A 76 -3.46 -9.43 -0.55
CA PHE A 76 -4.33 -9.06 -1.67
C PHE A 76 -4.60 -10.25 -2.60
N ASN A 77 -3.67 -11.21 -2.71
CA ASN A 77 -3.89 -12.42 -3.50
C ASN A 77 -4.91 -13.39 -2.87
N SER A 78 -5.38 -13.15 -1.65
CA SER A 78 -6.52 -13.87 -1.07
C SER A 78 -7.88 -13.39 -1.61
N PHE A 79 -7.92 -12.27 -2.34
CA PHE A 79 -9.15 -11.70 -2.88
C PHE A 79 -9.50 -12.37 -4.21
N ARG A 80 -10.75 -12.23 -4.66
CA ARG A 80 -11.21 -12.87 -5.90
C ARG A 80 -10.87 -12.03 -7.11
N TRP A 81 -10.32 -12.66 -8.14
CA TRP A 81 -10.21 -12.01 -9.44
C TRP A 81 -11.59 -11.98 -10.12
N VAL A 82 -12.04 -10.79 -10.54
CA VAL A 82 -13.30 -10.58 -11.26
C VAL A 82 -13.11 -9.42 -12.25
N ASP A 83 -13.54 -9.62 -13.50
CA ASP A 83 -13.50 -8.60 -14.55
C ASP A 83 -14.37 -7.38 -14.20
N ASP A 84 -13.91 -6.18 -14.56
CA ASP A 84 -14.57 -4.93 -14.23
C ASP A 84 -15.98 -4.79 -14.78
N MET A 85 -16.27 -5.35 -15.95
CA MET A 85 -17.61 -5.28 -16.51
C MET A 85 -18.61 -6.02 -15.62
N GLN A 86 -18.17 -7.11 -14.99
CA GLN A 86 -18.98 -7.88 -14.05
C GLN A 86 -19.04 -7.19 -12.68
N LEU A 87 -17.92 -6.64 -12.21
CA LEU A 87 -17.80 -6.10 -10.85
C LEU A 87 -18.31 -4.67 -10.69
N TRP A 88 -17.93 -3.81 -11.64
CA TRP A 88 -18.13 -2.36 -11.62
C TRP A 88 -19.12 -1.88 -12.69
N HIS A 89 -19.54 -2.75 -13.61
CA HIS A 89 -20.36 -2.40 -14.78
C HIS A 89 -19.73 -1.29 -15.64
N LYS A 90 -18.41 -1.24 -15.62
CA LYS A 90 -17.56 -0.29 -16.36
C LYS A 90 -16.39 -1.06 -16.91
N LYS A 91 -15.88 -0.66 -18.06
CA LYS A 91 -14.70 -1.27 -18.65
C LYS A 91 -13.45 -0.60 -18.10
N ASP A 92 -12.50 -1.38 -17.57
CA ASP A 92 -11.15 -0.92 -17.19
C ASP A 92 -11.24 0.24 -16.17
N TYR A 93 -11.87 -0.08 -15.04
CA TYR A 93 -12.15 0.77 -13.88
C TYR A 93 -11.11 0.53 -12.80
N TRP A 94 -10.23 1.52 -12.60
CA TRP A 94 -9.13 1.40 -11.63
C TRP A 94 -9.64 1.67 -10.22
N ALA A 95 -9.93 0.63 -9.44
CA ALA A 95 -10.44 0.78 -8.10
C ALA A 95 -9.38 1.34 -7.14
N THR A 96 -9.81 2.16 -6.18
CA THR A 96 -8.95 2.48 -5.03
C THR A 96 -8.70 1.23 -4.19
N ARG A 97 -7.70 1.29 -3.31
CA ARG A 97 -7.46 0.24 -2.31
C ARG A 97 -8.70 -0.03 -1.44
N MET A 98 -9.47 1.00 -1.08
CA MET A 98 -10.66 0.84 -0.25
C MET A 98 -11.88 0.34 -1.03
N GLU A 99 -12.02 0.69 -2.31
CA GLU A 99 -13.01 0.12 -3.22
C GLU A 99 -12.77 -1.38 -3.44
N PHE A 100 -11.52 -1.76 -3.72
CA PHE A 100 -11.08 -3.15 -3.89
C PHE A 100 -11.31 -3.98 -2.61
N ILE A 101 -10.98 -3.44 -1.44
CA ILE A 101 -11.31 -4.04 -0.13
C ILE A 101 -12.82 -4.11 0.09
N GLY A 102 -13.54 -3.06 -0.29
CA GLY A 102 -14.99 -2.98 -0.26
C GLY A 102 -15.62 -4.18 -0.94
N LYS A 103 -15.28 -4.39 -2.22
CA LYS A 103 -15.79 -5.50 -3.02
C LYS A 103 -15.19 -6.87 -2.67
N GLY A 104 -13.98 -6.90 -2.12
CA GLY A 104 -13.23 -8.16 -1.91
C GLY A 104 -12.90 -8.87 -3.23
N ALA A 105 -12.88 -8.12 -4.33
CA ALA A 105 -12.67 -8.58 -5.68
C ALA A 105 -12.24 -7.41 -6.59
N GLY A 106 -11.60 -7.73 -7.70
CA GLY A 106 -11.08 -6.77 -8.69
C GLY A 106 -10.27 -7.49 -9.76
N ASP A 107 -9.75 -6.76 -10.74
CA ASP A 107 -8.98 -7.33 -11.84
C ASP A 107 -7.46 -7.10 -11.67
N CYS A 108 -6.65 -7.06 -12.74
CA CYS A 108 -5.19 -7.03 -12.55
C CYS A 108 -4.64 -5.72 -11.95
N GLU A 109 -5.12 -4.58 -12.40
CA GLU A 109 -4.65 -3.27 -11.92
C GLU A 109 -5.05 -3.01 -10.47
N ASP A 110 -6.23 -3.46 -10.05
CA ASP A 110 -6.75 -3.25 -8.69
C ASP A 110 -5.80 -3.86 -7.66
N TYR A 111 -5.27 -5.05 -7.95
CA TYR A 111 -4.28 -5.71 -7.09
C TYR A 111 -2.97 -4.92 -7.05
N VAL A 112 -2.50 -4.41 -8.20
CA VAL A 112 -1.25 -3.65 -8.31
C VAL A 112 -1.37 -2.32 -7.58
N ILE A 113 -2.48 -1.61 -7.74
CA ILE A 113 -2.80 -0.35 -7.05
C ILE A 113 -2.84 -0.59 -5.54
N ALA A 114 -3.57 -1.60 -5.08
CA ALA A 114 -3.70 -1.91 -3.66
C ALA A 114 -2.36 -2.28 -3.01
N LYS A 115 -1.54 -3.10 -3.70
CA LYS A 115 -0.17 -3.45 -3.27
C LYS A 115 0.74 -2.22 -3.23
N TYR A 116 0.73 -1.39 -4.27
CA TYR A 116 1.55 -0.18 -4.36
C TYR A 116 1.29 0.78 -3.19
N PHE A 117 0.03 1.17 -2.97
CA PHE A 117 -0.30 2.13 -1.91
C PHE A 117 -0.05 1.57 -0.51
N THR A 118 -0.23 0.26 -0.33
CA THR A 118 0.08 -0.41 0.95
C THR A 118 1.58 -0.41 1.23
N LEU A 119 2.40 -0.79 0.25
CA LEU A 119 3.86 -0.81 0.40
C LEU A 119 4.43 0.60 0.57
N LYS A 120 3.92 1.58 -0.18
CA LYS A 120 4.25 3.00 -0.01
C LYS A 120 3.99 3.47 1.41
N GLN A 121 2.82 3.14 1.96
CA GLN A 121 2.44 3.55 3.32
C GLN A 121 3.24 2.79 4.40
N LEU A 122 3.72 1.58 4.10
CA LEU A 122 4.68 0.83 4.93
C LEU A 122 6.14 1.32 4.80
N GLY A 123 6.37 2.43 4.08
CA GLY A 123 7.65 3.09 3.97
C GLY A 123 8.57 2.55 2.88
N ILE A 124 8.10 1.68 1.98
CA ILE A 124 8.90 1.26 0.82
C ILE A 124 9.06 2.47 -0.11
N PRO A 125 10.30 2.87 -0.47
CA PRO A 125 10.53 3.98 -1.37
C PRO A 125 9.82 3.75 -2.71
N THR A 126 9.02 4.72 -3.15
CA THR A 126 8.22 4.58 -4.36
C THR A 126 9.08 4.42 -5.60
N GLN A 127 10.32 4.93 -5.61
CA GLN A 127 11.29 4.75 -6.69
C GLN A 127 11.71 3.29 -6.89
N LYS A 128 11.40 2.40 -5.94
CA LYS A 128 11.57 0.95 -6.08
C LYS A 128 10.37 0.26 -6.71
N LEU A 129 9.21 0.92 -6.79
CA LEU A 129 7.92 0.31 -7.16
C LEU A 129 7.42 0.82 -8.51
N TYR A 130 7.20 -0.11 -9.44
CA TYR A 130 6.77 0.21 -10.80
C TYR A 130 5.55 -0.61 -11.20
N PHE A 131 4.52 0.08 -11.67
CA PHE A 131 3.43 -0.53 -12.42
C PHE A 131 4.00 -1.00 -13.75
N THR A 132 3.88 -2.28 -14.05
CA THR A 132 4.47 -2.87 -15.25
C THR A 132 3.38 -3.56 -16.05
N TYR A 133 3.12 -3.03 -17.23
CA TYR A 133 2.21 -3.63 -18.20
C TYR A 133 2.95 -4.72 -18.97
N VAL A 134 2.35 -5.89 -19.04
CA VAL A 134 2.93 -7.08 -19.65
C VAL A 134 1.90 -7.78 -20.54
N LYS A 135 2.39 -8.60 -21.47
CA LYS A 135 1.58 -9.63 -22.11
C LYS A 135 1.73 -10.94 -21.32
N ALA A 136 0.64 -11.43 -20.75
CA ALA A 136 0.59 -12.75 -20.11
C ALA A 136 0.40 -13.83 -21.17
N LEU A 137 1.47 -14.55 -21.52
CA LEU A 137 1.51 -15.46 -22.67
C LEU A 137 0.54 -16.63 -22.54
N ARG A 138 0.42 -17.21 -21.33
CA ARG A 138 -0.47 -18.36 -21.08
C ARG A 138 -1.95 -18.05 -21.30
N TYR A 139 -2.34 -16.79 -21.08
CA TYR A 139 -3.71 -16.31 -21.23
C TYR A 139 -3.90 -15.51 -22.53
N ASN A 140 -2.80 -15.25 -23.25
CA ASN A 140 -2.73 -14.42 -24.44
C ASN A 140 -3.46 -13.06 -24.27
N GLN A 141 -3.26 -12.41 -23.12
CA GLN A 141 -3.93 -11.15 -22.79
C GLN A 141 -2.97 -10.13 -22.19
N ALA A 142 -3.41 -8.87 -22.20
CA ALA A 142 -2.83 -7.80 -21.42
C ALA A 142 -2.93 -8.09 -19.92
N HIS A 143 -1.92 -7.71 -19.16
CA HIS A 143 -1.89 -7.90 -17.71
C HIS A 143 -1.05 -6.80 -17.05
N MET A 144 -1.28 -6.56 -15.76
CA MET A 144 -0.49 -5.63 -14.96
C MET A 144 0.10 -6.34 -13.74
N VAL A 145 1.37 -6.07 -13.47
CA VAL A 145 2.08 -6.54 -12.26
C VAL A 145 2.79 -5.38 -11.56
N LEU A 146 3.07 -5.56 -10.28
CA LEU A 146 3.92 -4.64 -9.54
C LEU A 146 5.35 -5.17 -9.56
N ALA A 147 6.27 -4.40 -10.15
CA ALA A 147 7.69 -4.71 -10.14
C ALA A 147 8.38 -3.96 -8.98
N TYR A 148 9.15 -4.68 -8.18
CA TYR A 148 10.01 -4.13 -7.13
C TYR A 148 11.48 -4.24 -7.52
N TYR A 149 12.21 -3.12 -7.49
CA TYR A 149 13.64 -3.04 -7.73
C TYR A 149 14.35 -2.76 -6.41
N ASP A 150 15.21 -3.68 -5.98
CA ASP A 150 16.01 -3.46 -4.77
C ASP A 150 17.02 -2.31 -4.97
N THR A 151 17.61 -2.28 -6.16
CA THR A 151 18.42 -1.17 -6.67
C THR A 151 18.03 -0.83 -8.10
N PRO A 152 18.33 0.37 -8.63
CA PRO A 152 17.99 0.75 -10.01
C PRO A 152 18.53 -0.19 -11.10
N LYS A 153 19.56 -1.00 -10.81
CA LYS A 153 20.17 -1.96 -11.75
C LYS A 153 19.80 -3.42 -11.46
N SER A 154 19.01 -3.68 -10.41
CA SER A 154 18.61 -5.03 -10.03
C SER A 154 17.61 -5.63 -11.03
N ILE A 155 17.60 -6.96 -11.15
CA ILE A 155 16.49 -7.68 -11.78
C ILE A 155 15.31 -7.59 -10.82
N PRO A 156 14.14 -7.10 -11.26
CA PRO A 156 13.05 -6.84 -10.33
C PRO A 156 12.39 -8.13 -9.84
N LEU A 157 11.87 -8.05 -8.62
CA LEU A 157 10.88 -8.99 -8.10
C LEU A 157 9.50 -8.64 -8.67
N ILE A 158 8.72 -9.66 -9.05
CA ILE A 158 7.39 -9.50 -9.62
C ILE A 158 6.34 -9.94 -8.60
N LEU A 159 5.49 -8.99 -8.21
CA LEU A 159 4.31 -9.20 -7.38
C LEU A 159 3.10 -9.25 -8.31
N ASP A 160 2.46 -10.42 -8.40
CA ASP A 160 1.43 -10.75 -9.38
C ASP A 160 0.25 -11.44 -8.68
N ASN A 161 -0.96 -11.29 -9.22
CA ASN A 161 -2.16 -11.96 -8.77
C ASN A 161 -2.42 -13.29 -9.51
N ILE A 162 -1.94 -13.45 -10.75
CA ILE A 162 -2.02 -14.73 -11.48
C ILE A 162 -1.11 -15.77 -10.83
N ASN A 163 0.14 -15.38 -10.56
CA ASN A 163 1.09 -16.20 -9.82
C ASN A 163 1.44 -15.51 -8.50
N GLY A 164 0.86 -15.99 -7.41
CA GLY A 164 1.07 -15.39 -6.11
C GLY A 164 2.49 -15.56 -5.55
N LYS A 165 3.34 -16.42 -6.11
CA LYS A 165 4.73 -16.54 -5.67
C LYS A 165 5.55 -15.40 -6.27
N ILE A 166 6.16 -14.58 -5.40
CA ILE A 166 7.10 -13.54 -5.82
C ILE A 166 8.34 -14.22 -6.43
N LYS A 167 8.70 -13.80 -7.65
CA LYS A 167 9.84 -14.30 -8.39
C LYS A 167 10.60 -13.15 -9.05
N ILE A 168 11.88 -13.34 -9.30
CA ILE A 168 12.63 -12.43 -10.19
C ILE A 168 12.05 -12.49 -11.61
N ALA A 169 12.08 -11.37 -12.33
CA ALA A 169 11.49 -11.26 -13.66
C ALA A 169 12.00 -12.30 -14.67
N THR A 170 13.28 -12.69 -14.59
CA THR A 170 13.86 -13.73 -15.46
C THR A 170 13.27 -15.12 -15.26
N GLN A 171 12.61 -15.38 -14.12
CA GLN A 171 11.88 -16.62 -13.86
C GLN A 171 10.39 -16.55 -14.25
N ARG A 172 9.93 -15.40 -14.75
CA ARG A 172 8.56 -15.17 -15.25
C ARG A 172 8.52 -15.17 -16.77
N THR A 173 8.96 -16.27 -17.36
CA THR A 173 8.96 -16.48 -18.83
C THR A 173 7.55 -16.50 -19.44
N ASP A 174 6.51 -16.52 -18.59
CA ASP A 174 5.11 -16.40 -18.97
C ASP A 174 4.66 -14.93 -19.16
N LEU A 175 5.49 -13.95 -18.82
CA LEU A 175 5.21 -12.52 -18.96
C LEU A 175 6.21 -11.86 -19.90
N VAL A 176 5.71 -11.06 -20.84
CA VAL A 176 6.54 -10.21 -21.70
C VAL A 176 6.30 -8.74 -21.36
N PRO A 177 7.29 -8.00 -20.84
CA PRO A 177 7.11 -6.59 -20.50
C PRO A 177 6.88 -5.74 -21.76
N VAL A 178 5.95 -4.78 -21.64
CA VAL A 178 5.66 -3.80 -22.70
C VAL A 178 6.13 -2.42 -22.26
N TYR A 179 5.71 -1.96 -21.09
CA TYR A 179 6.18 -0.70 -20.50
C TYR A 179 5.98 -0.70 -18.99
N SER A 180 6.74 0.16 -18.30
CA SER A 180 6.65 0.37 -16.86
C SER A 180 6.59 1.85 -16.53
N PHE A 181 5.91 2.19 -15.44
CA PHE A 181 5.87 3.56 -14.93
C PHE A 181 5.84 3.58 -13.39
N ASN A 182 6.32 4.68 -12.83
CA ASN A 182 6.29 4.94 -11.41
C ASN A 182 5.02 5.75 -11.05
N GLY A 183 4.34 5.38 -9.97
CA GLY A 183 3.11 6.05 -9.55
C GLY A 183 3.32 7.52 -9.15
N ASP A 184 4.45 7.85 -8.52
CA ASP A 184 4.74 9.23 -8.11
C ASP A 184 5.15 10.09 -9.31
N SER A 185 5.83 9.54 -10.32
CA SER A 185 6.10 10.26 -11.56
C SER A 185 4.82 10.69 -12.28
N LEU A 186 3.77 9.85 -12.23
CA LEU A 186 2.46 10.23 -12.76
C LEU A 186 1.77 11.31 -11.91
N TYR A 187 1.98 11.31 -10.59
CA TYR A 187 1.40 12.30 -9.68
C TYR A 187 2.10 13.67 -9.79
N LEU A 188 3.43 13.70 -9.90
CA LEU A 188 4.19 14.95 -10.07
C LEU A 188 3.83 15.65 -11.39
N ALA A 189 3.67 14.87 -12.47
CA ALA A 189 3.20 15.41 -13.76
C ALA A 189 1.83 16.12 -13.64
N LYS A 190 0.93 15.67 -12.75
CA LYS A 190 -0.34 16.37 -12.44
C LYS A 190 -0.11 17.73 -11.79
N GLN A 191 0.69 17.76 -10.73
CA GLN A 191 0.85 18.96 -9.91
C GLN A 191 1.53 20.10 -10.66
N GLU A 192 2.47 19.78 -11.54
CA GLU A 192 3.21 20.80 -12.27
C GLU A 192 2.44 21.33 -13.50
N GLY A 193 1.26 20.76 -13.82
CA GLY A 193 0.57 21.03 -15.09
C GLY A 193 1.42 20.66 -16.32
N LEU A 194 2.54 19.97 -16.09
CA LEU A 194 3.51 19.62 -17.11
C LEU A 194 3.04 18.32 -17.75
N GLY A 195 2.55 18.43 -18.98
CA GLY A 195 2.43 17.29 -19.89
C GLY A 195 3.79 16.73 -20.34
N GLN A 196 4.84 16.79 -19.51
CA GLN A 196 6.20 16.41 -19.91
C GLN A 196 6.71 15.12 -19.26
N ALA A 197 7.05 14.19 -20.18
CA ALA A 197 8.04 13.12 -20.15
C ALA A 197 8.03 12.09 -19.00
N ILE A 198 7.30 11.00 -19.23
CA ILE A 198 7.80 9.67 -18.85
C ILE A 198 8.89 9.31 -19.88
N PRO A 199 10.13 8.98 -19.49
CA PRO A 199 11.08 8.39 -20.41
C PRO A 199 10.52 7.08 -20.97
N GLY A 200 10.18 7.05 -22.27
CA GLY A 200 9.77 5.84 -22.99
C GLY A 200 8.28 5.55 -23.17
N GLY A 201 7.36 6.49 -22.90
CA GLY A 201 5.91 6.25 -23.07
C GLY A 201 5.13 7.47 -23.58
N ASN A 202 4.19 7.25 -24.50
CA ASN A 202 3.40 8.27 -25.22
C ASN A 202 2.74 9.35 -24.33
N LYS A 203 3.21 10.60 -24.51
CA LYS A 203 2.60 11.96 -24.55
C LYS A 203 1.21 12.32 -23.93
N LYS A 204 0.53 11.49 -23.14
CA LYS A 204 -0.69 11.91 -22.43
C LYS A 204 -0.67 11.34 -21.00
N GLN A 205 -0.82 12.23 -20.01
CA GLN A 205 -1.08 11.81 -18.62
C GLN A 205 -2.25 10.81 -18.64
N ASN A 206 -2.09 9.63 -18.02
CA ASN A 206 -3.10 8.59 -18.04
C ASN A 206 -4.36 9.09 -17.29
N PRO A 207 -5.48 9.40 -17.97
CA PRO A 207 -6.65 10.02 -17.33
C PRO A 207 -7.21 9.17 -16.19
N LYS A 208 -7.07 7.84 -16.28
CA LYS A 208 -7.53 6.89 -15.25
C LYS A 208 -6.73 7.01 -13.97
N TRP A 209 -5.42 7.19 -14.07
CA TRP A 209 -4.58 7.44 -12.90
C TRP A 209 -4.98 8.74 -12.21
N MET A 210 -5.31 9.77 -12.99
CA MET A 210 -5.71 11.08 -12.46
C MET A 210 -7.04 11.00 -11.70
N GLU A 211 -8.00 10.26 -12.26
CA GLU A 211 -9.29 9.97 -11.63
C GLU A 211 -9.12 9.12 -10.35
N LEU A 212 -8.29 8.08 -10.41
CA LEU A 212 -7.95 7.25 -9.25
C LEU A 212 -7.38 8.09 -8.10
N ILE A 213 -6.40 8.96 -8.38
CA ILE A 213 -5.78 9.83 -7.39
C ILE A 213 -6.80 10.80 -6.77
N ASP A 214 -7.70 11.36 -7.59
CA ASP A 214 -8.78 12.22 -7.10
C ASP A 214 -9.75 11.47 -6.17
N ARG A 215 -10.10 10.21 -6.51
CA ARG A 215 -10.91 9.36 -5.64
C ARG A 215 -10.20 9.02 -4.34
N ILE A 216 -8.91 8.67 -4.37
CA ILE A 216 -8.12 8.37 -3.16
C ILE A 216 -8.11 9.58 -2.21
N GLY A 217 -7.94 10.80 -2.72
CA GLY A 217 -7.99 12.02 -1.90
C GLY A 217 -9.38 12.35 -1.33
N LYS A 218 -10.45 11.68 -1.78
CA LYS A 218 -11.80 11.80 -1.20
C LYS A 218 -12.07 10.72 -0.16
N GLU A 219 -11.25 9.66 -0.13
CA GLU A 219 -11.34 8.56 0.84
C GLU A 219 -10.66 8.89 2.18
N ASP A 220 -9.71 9.83 2.13
CA ASP A 220 -8.96 10.49 3.20
C ASP A 220 -8.91 9.78 4.58
N LEU A 221 -7.75 9.13 4.81
CA LEU A 221 -6.50 9.77 5.28
C LEU A 221 -6.55 11.16 5.93
#